data_AF-A0A359C9S2-F1
#
_entry.id   AF-A0A359C9S2-F1
#
_cell.length_a   1.000
_cell.length_b   1.000
_cell.length_c   1.000
_cell.angle_alpha   90.00
_cell.angle_beta   90.00
_cell.angle_gamma   90.00
#
_symmetry.space_group_name_H-M   'P 1'
#
loop_
_entity.id
_entity.type
_entity.pdbx_description
1 polymer ?
#
loop_
_entity_poly.entity_id
_entity_poly.type
_entity_poly.pdbx_seq_one_letter_code
_entity_poly.pdbx_strand_id
1 'polypeptide(L)'
;METSRKGSLHREVKNLLAGSERRARENLGWLETNMPPIFFETMRGEPGALGTLCRELESLRENRFLLLAEREKALIVARLDVPGSLYETIRRITEREISYSEMSHSYAPVPGTGLFLEVQRYEMDRKMEQEILAGDGPPLPEAIRRRVLAAVRKEYPEVPPNLQGWLLEILWKNNPSYLRLSPPGRVARIVWLLHMGRAHGGVFGRLQEAEAPGERRESRILLAVSNPPERGFLAQIMEVFNRLGLGVRRAYTLTVSTGIQPWFLGTFYVRRRDEKVLAPGEERVRQLQEELFNTLILSNASPTYREFVVPRRMTGNEASLINAFIAFSHSTLAHVEPDHYAYDEVHWAFSSNPEMALRLVRLFETRFAPGVEGREEAYRLALEEAEREIEEYNTGHRLLDDFRRTVYRTTLAMIRRTLKTNAFVAEKHALAFRLDPRYLDDLGEEFTSDLPPERPFRITFFFTRNALGFHVGFSDIARGGWRTVVTRTWDDVVTAGNTLFREVYVLAHTQHFKNKDIYEGGSKMVTLLYAPATPTRQLLDQRLYQVQLAFTNAFLDLFVTENGKAKDPRVVDYYGE
;
A
#
# COMPACT_ATOMS: atom_id res chain seq x y z
N MET A 1 -1.79 -57.92 -25.57
CA MET A 1 -1.00 -56.67 -25.51
C MET A 1 -1.23 -55.86 -24.22
N GLU A 2 -2.43 -55.81 -23.63
CA GLU A 2 -2.68 -55.08 -22.36
C GLU A 2 -1.97 -55.67 -21.12
N THR A 3 -1.84 -56.99 -21.03
CA THR A 3 -1.16 -57.68 -19.91
C THR A 3 0.34 -57.42 -19.88
N SER A 4 0.98 -57.26 -21.04
CA SER A 4 2.41 -56.91 -21.16
C SER A 4 2.69 -55.46 -20.75
N ARG A 5 1.76 -54.53 -21.00
CA ARG A 5 1.90 -53.11 -20.59
C ARG A 5 1.72 -52.92 -19.08
N LYS A 6 0.79 -53.65 -18.44
CA LYS A 6 0.62 -53.66 -16.98
C LYS A 6 1.86 -54.17 -16.24
N GLY A 7 2.55 -55.18 -16.79
CA GLY A 7 3.79 -55.72 -16.21
C GLY A 7 4.98 -54.76 -16.28
N SER A 8 5.09 -53.95 -17.35
CA SER A 8 6.14 -52.92 -17.49
C SER A 8 5.95 -51.79 -16.49
N LEU A 9 4.73 -51.21 -16.44
CA LEU A 9 4.41 -50.10 -15.54
C LEU A 9 4.61 -50.50 -14.06
N HIS A 10 4.18 -51.69 -13.67
CA HIS A 10 4.35 -52.17 -12.30
C HIS A 10 5.84 -52.29 -11.90
N ARG A 11 6.69 -52.70 -12.84
CA ARG A 11 8.14 -52.81 -12.62
C ARG A 11 8.80 -51.44 -12.52
N GLU A 12 8.44 -50.51 -13.40
CA GLU A 12 8.91 -49.12 -13.37
C GLU A 12 8.53 -48.43 -12.05
N VAL A 13 7.28 -48.56 -11.62
CA VAL A 13 6.82 -47.99 -10.33
C VAL A 13 7.56 -48.62 -9.15
N LYS A 14 7.76 -49.94 -9.12
CA LYS A 14 8.56 -50.59 -8.06
C LYS A 14 10.00 -50.09 -8.03
N ASN A 15 10.62 -49.88 -9.18
CA ASN A 15 11.97 -49.34 -9.26
C ASN A 15 12.04 -47.88 -8.80
N LEU A 16 11.01 -47.06 -9.09
CA LEU A 16 10.92 -45.69 -8.58
C LEU A 16 10.76 -45.65 -7.06
N LEU A 17 9.94 -46.54 -6.50
CA LEU A 17 9.76 -46.68 -5.05
C LEU A 17 11.05 -47.20 -4.36
N ALA A 18 11.81 -48.05 -5.03
CA ALA A 18 13.09 -48.55 -4.54
C ALA A 18 14.10 -47.39 -4.37
N GLY A 19 14.65 -47.27 -3.16
CA GLY A 19 15.61 -46.22 -2.81
C GLY A 19 15.00 -44.85 -2.47
N SER A 20 13.66 -44.71 -2.47
CA SER A 20 12.97 -43.46 -2.08
C SER A 20 13.33 -43.01 -0.66
N GLU A 21 13.42 -43.94 0.29
CA GLU A 21 13.81 -43.62 1.67
C GLU A 21 15.25 -43.10 1.77
N ARG A 22 16.18 -43.68 1.01
CA ARG A 22 17.57 -43.22 0.96
C ARG A 22 17.64 -41.80 0.40
N ARG A 23 17.01 -41.55 -0.75
CA ARG A 23 16.94 -40.21 -1.35
C ARG A 23 16.30 -39.19 -0.40
N ALA A 24 15.24 -39.57 0.31
CA ALA A 24 14.60 -38.70 1.28
C ALA A 24 15.54 -38.30 2.43
N ARG A 25 16.38 -39.22 2.92
CA ARG A 25 17.39 -38.92 3.95
C ARG A 25 18.51 -38.01 3.42
N GLU A 26 18.96 -38.24 2.20
CA GLU A 26 19.95 -37.37 1.53
C GLU A 26 19.39 -35.96 1.32
N ASN A 27 18.14 -35.85 0.88
CA ASN A 27 17.44 -34.58 0.72
C ASN A 27 17.24 -33.86 2.06
N LEU A 28 16.97 -34.59 3.15
CA LEU A 28 16.90 -34.00 4.49
C LEU A 28 18.24 -33.37 4.90
N GLY A 29 19.35 -34.08 4.72
CA GLY A 29 20.69 -33.54 5.00
C GLY A 29 21.03 -32.33 4.12
N TRP A 30 20.60 -32.35 2.85
CA TRP A 30 20.73 -31.19 1.96
C TRP A 30 19.91 -30.00 2.47
N LEU A 31 18.65 -30.22 2.88
CA LEU A 31 17.79 -29.16 3.43
C LEU A 31 18.42 -28.57 4.71
N GLU A 32 18.91 -29.39 5.63
CA GLU A 32 19.53 -28.94 6.89
C GLU A 32 20.75 -28.04 6.65
N THR A 33 21.52 -28.36 5.60
CA THR A 33 22.70 -27.57 5.22
C THR A 33 22.33 -26.28 4.49
N ASN A 34 21.28 -26.31 3.67
CA ASN A 34 21.00 -25.26 2.69
C ASN A 34 19.76 -24.41 2.98
N MET A 35 18.92 -24.75 3.95
CA MET A 35 17.80 -23.91 4.37
C MET A 35 18.18 -23.03 5.56
N PRO A 36 17.58 -21.83 5.71
CA PRO A 36 17.78 -21.01 6.89
C PRO A 36 17.44 -21.78 8.18
N PRO A 37 18.23 -21.71 9.28
CA PRO A 37 17.95 -22.46 10.50
C PRO A 37 16.53 -22.23 11.06
N ILE A 38 16.05 -20.99 10.95
CA ILE A 38 14.70 -20.59 11.34
C ILE A 38 13.58 -21.34 10.60
N PHE A 39 13.83 -21.85 9.39
CA PHE A 39 12.88 -22.67 8.64
C PHE A 39 12.51 -23.94 9.40
N PHE A 40 13.49 -24.60 10.04
CA PHE A 40 13.22 -25.82 10.81
C PHE A 40 12.54 -25.53 12.14
N GLU A 41 12.80 -24.36 12.73
CA GLU A 41 12.09 -23.91 13.93
C GLU A 41 10.61 -23.66 13.64
N THR A 42 10.29 -22.95 12.55
CA THR A 42 8.91 -22.66 12.15
C THR A 42 8.18 -23.90 11.65
N MET A 43 8.88 -24.82 10.96
CA MET A 43 8.33 -26.08 10.46
C MET A 43 8.25 -27.20 11.51
N ARG A 44 8.65 -26.97 12.76
CA ARG A 44 8.58 -27.98 13.83
C ARG A 44 7.17 -28.54 14.05
N GLY A 45 6.14 -27.72 13.82
CA GLY A 45 4.74 -28.15 13.88
C GLY A 45 4.24 -28.90 12.64
N GLU A 46 5.08 -29.09 11.62
CA GLU A 46 4.71 -29.59 10.29
C GLU A 46 5.61 -30.74 9.79
N PRO A 47 5.86 -31.79 10.61
CA PRO A 47 6.77 -32.89 10.22
C PRO A 47 6.28 -33.65 8.97
N GLY A 48 4.96 -33.76 8.77
CA GLY A 48 4.40 -34.38 7.57
C GLY A 48 4.74 -33.63 6.28
N ALA A 49 4.64 -32.29 6.32
CA ALA A 49 4.99 -31.45 5.18
C ALA A 49 6.49 -31.51 4.86
N LEU A 50 7.35 -31.49 5.90
CA LEU A 50 8.80 -31.66 5.73
C LEU A 50 9.14 -33.05 5.16
N GLY A 51 8.46 -34.11 5.64
CA GLY A 51 8.63 -35.45 5.11
C GLY A 51 8.24 -35.57 3.63
N THR A 52 7.14 -34.93 3.22
CA THR A 52 6.75 -34.84 1.79
C THR A 52 7.79 -34.09 0.98
N LEU A 53 8.28 -32.96 1.47
CA LEU A 53 9.34 -32.21 0.80
C LEU A 53 10.60 -33.05 0.60
N CYS A 54 11.04 -33.79 1.62
CA CYS A 54 12.22 -34.65 1.51
C CYS A 54 12.04 -35.76 0.47
N ARG A 55 10.86 -36.39 0.40
CA ARG A 55 10.58 -37.47 -0.57
C ARG A 55 10.51 -36.96 -2.00
N GLU A 56 9.90 -35.80 -2.22
CA GLU A 56 9.52 -35.32 -3.55
C GLU A 56 10.44 -34.22 -4.10
N LEU A 57 11.47 -33.79 -3.37
CA LEU A 57 12.32 -32.64 -3.73
C LEU A 57 12.84 -32.68 -5.18
N GLU A 58 13.29 -33.84 -5.65
CA GLU A 58 13.83 -34.01 -7.00
C GLU A 58 12.78 -33.86 -8.10
N SER A 59 11.51 -34.16 -7.79
CA SER A 59 10.42 -34.06 -8.76
C SER A 59 10.12 -32.62 -9.17
N LEU A 60 10.64 -31.62 -8.44
CA LEU A 60 10.61 -30.21 -8.84
C LEU A 60 11.34 -29.93 -10.16
N ARG A 61 12.16 -30.86 -10.66
CA ARG A 61 12.73 -30.79 -12.02
C ARG A 61 11.65 -30.81 -13.10
N GLU A 62 10.55 -31.51 -12.84
CA GLU A 62 9.46 -31.73 -13.79
C GLU A 62 8.18 -30.98 -13.37
N ASN A 63 7.95 -30.88 -12.06
CA ASN A 63 6.76 -30.28 -11.47
C ASN A 63 6.94 -28.78 -11.20
N ARG A 64 5.91 -27.99 -11.53
CA ARG A 64 5.90 -26.54 -11.26
C ARG A 64 5.95 -26.20 -9.76
N PHE A 65 5.34 -27.04 -8.93
CA PHE A 65 5.32 -26.90 -7.47
C PHE A 65 4.94 -28.23 -6.82
N LEU A 66 5.25 -28.35 -5.52
CA LEU A 66 4.81 -29.40 -4.62
C LEU A 66 3.83 -28.81 -3.61
N LEU A 67 2.67 -29.43 -3.48
CA LEU A 67 1.74 -29.14 -2.40
C LEU A 67 2.14 -29.97 -1.18
N LEU A 68 2.72 -29.32 -0.17
CA LEU A 68 3.19 -29.99 1.04
C LEU A 68 2.07 -30.13 2.08
N ALA A 69 1.18 -29.15 2.14
CA ALA A 69 -0.04 -29.20 2.94
C ALA A 69 -1.09 -28.24 2.33
N GLU A 70 -2.34 -28.70 2.24
CA GLU A 70 -3.52 -27.83 2.05
C GLU A 70 -4.58 -28.23 3.07
N ARG A 71 -4.89 -27.30 3.95
CA ARG A 71 -5.86 -27.44 5.04
C ARG A 71 -6.70 -26.17 5.12
N GLU A 72 -7.82 -26.25 5.83
CA GLU A 72 -8.76 -25.14 6.01
C GLU A 72 -8.10 -23.83 6.46
N LYS A 73 -7.04 -23.91 7.27
CA LYS A 73 -6.32 -22.74 7.81
C LYS A 73 -4.84 -22.66 7.43
N ALA A 74 -4.35 -23.53 6.55
CA ALA A 74 -2.94 -23.56 6.21
C ALA A 74 -2.69 -24.05 4.78
N LEU A 75 -1.81 -23.35 4.06
CA LEU A 75 -1.25 -23.76 2.77
C LEU A 75 0.28 -23.77 2.89
N ILE A 76 0.92 -24.87 2.49
CA ILE A 76 2.37 -24.98 2.38
C ILE A 76 2.72 -25.50 1.00
N VAL A 77 3.52 -24.73 0.25
CA VAL A 77 3.95 -25.03 -1.10
C VAL A 77 5.46 -24.95 -1.18
N ALA A 78 6.09 -25.90 -1.87
CA ALA A 78 7.49 -25.81 -2.27
C ALA A 78 7.60 -25.74 -3.79
N ARG A 79 8.52 -24.95 -4.31
CA ARG A 79 8.75 -24.77 -5.75
C ARG A 79 10.17 -24.31 -6.02
N LEU A 80 10.56 -24.27 -7.29
CA LEU A 80 11.80 -23.61 -7.70
C LEU A 80 11.61 -22.09 -7.71
N ASP A 81 12.62 -21.37 -7.24
CA ASP A 81 12.75 -19.90 -7.28
C ASP A 81 12.87 -19.46 -8.74
N VAL A 82 11.76 -18.92 -9.26
CA VAL A 82 11.67 -18.38 -10.62
C VAL A 82 10.94 -17.05 -10.56
N PRO A 83 11.26 -16.08 -11.44
CA PRO A 83 10.57 -14.79 -11.45
C PRO A 83 9.04 -14.95 -11.49
N GLY A 84 8.35 -14.39 -10.50
CA GLY A 84 6.89 -14.44 -10.38
C GLY A 84 6.33 -15.67 -9.64
N SER A 85 7.18 -16.59 -9.15
CA SER A 85 6.79 -17.77 -8.35
C SER A 85 5.83 -17.45 -7.21
N LEU A 86 6.19 -16.46 -6.39
CA LEU A 86 5.40 -15.99 -5.26
C LEU A 86 4.05 -15.44 -5.70
N TYR A 87 4.04 -14.66 -6.79
CA TYR A 87 2.85 -14.04 -7.31
C TYR A 87 1.83 -15.06 -7.82
N GLU A 88 2.30 -16.09 -8.52
CA GLU A 88 1.46 -17.21 -8.96
C GLU A 88 0.80 -17.92 -7.78
N THR A 89 1.50 -18.08 -6.65
CA THR A 89 0.93 -18.69 -5.45
C THR A 89 -0.07 -17.77 -4.76
N ILE A 90 0.28 -16.50 -4.53
CA ILE A 90 -0.61 -15.55 -3.85
C ILE A 90 -1.92 -15.38 -4.65
N ARG A 91 -1.86 -15.33 -5.99
CA ARG A 91 -3.05 -15.29 -6.86
C ARG A 91 -4.01 -16.45 -6.67
N ARG A 92 -3.57 -17.60 -6.14
CA ARG A 92 -4.43 -18.76 -5.86
C ARG A 92 -5.14 -18.66 -4.51
N ILE A 93 -4.66 -17.81 -3.61
CA ILE A 93 -5.20 -17.63 -2.26
C ILE A 93 -5.74 -16.21 -2.02
N THR A 94 -5.96 -15.43 -3.08
CA THR A 94 -6.37 -14.01 -3.01
C THR A 94 -7.67 -13.75 -2.26
N GLU A 95 -8.52 -14.76 -2.08
CA GLU A 95 -9.79 -14.62 -1.36
C GLU A 95 -9.69 -14.94 0.14
N ARG A 96 -8.56 -15.46 0.61
CA ARG A 96 -8.38 -15.87 2.02
C ARG A 96 -7.59 -14.83 2.78
N GLU A 97 -8.03 -14.51 4.00
CA GLU A 97 -7.33 -13.57 4.88
C GLU A 97 -6.10 -14.24 5.51
N ILE A 98 -4.91 -13.76 5.15
CA ILE A 98 -3.64 -14.31 5.62
C ILE A 98 -3.31 -13.73 7.00
N SER A 99 -3.26 -14.57 8.04
CA SER A 99 -2.82 -14.19 9.39
C SER A 99 -1.31 -14.25 9.56
N TYR A 100 -0.66 -15.21 8.88
CA TYR A 100 0.78 -15.33 8.84
C TYR A 100 1.22 -15.77 7.44
N SER A 101 2.29 -15.17 6.92
CA SER A 101 2.99 -15.70 5.77
C SER A 101 4.48 -15.84 6.04
N GLU A 102 5.06 -16.87 5.45
CA GLU A 102 6.47 -17.17 5.49
C GLU A 102 6.95 -17.59 4.11
N MET A 103 8.05 -17.00 3.67
CA MET A 103 8.78 -17.43 2.48
C MET A 103 10.23 -17.63 2.85
N SER A 104 10.78 -18.78 2.50
CA SER A 104 12.17 -19.15 2.74
C SER A 104 12.80 -19.72 1.47
N HIS A 105 13.97 -19.20 1.11
CA HIS A 105 14.78 -19.71 0.01
C HIS A 105 15.97 -20.52 0.51
N SER A 106 16.38 -21.53 -0.26
CA SER A 106 17.65 -22.23 -0.02
C SER A 106 18.86 -21.36 -0.36
N TYR A 107 20.00 -21.68 0.25
CA TYR A 107 21.30 -21.04 0.02
C TYR A 107 22.08 -21.63 -1.16
N ALA A 108 21.65 -22.79 -1.66
CA ALA A 108 22.18 -23.47 -2.83
C ALA A 108 21.04 -23.99 -3.74
N PRO A 109 21.30 -24.21 -5.04
CA PRO A 109 20.33 -24.80 -5.95
C PRO A 109 19.90 -26.23 -5.56
N VAL A 110 18.65 -26.57 -5.80
CA VAL A 110 18.13 -27.94 -5.67
C VAL A 110 18.93 -28.86 -6.60
N PRO A 111 19.45 -30.01 -6.11
CA PRO A 111 20.30 -30.89 -6.89
C PRO A 111 19.73 -31.20 -8.29
N GLY A 112 20.52 -30.92 -9.32
CA GLY A 112 20.20 -31.18 -10.73
C GLY A 112 19.14 -30.29 -11.38
N THR A 113 18.72 -29.19 -10.72
CA THR A 113 17.79 -28.20 -11.32
C THR A 113 18.50 -26.91 -11.75
N GLY A 114 19.61 -26.55 -11.09
CA GLY A 114 20.25 -25.25 -11.24
C GLY A 114 19.48 -24.06 -10.62
N LEU A 115 18.32 -24.30 -9.99
CA LEU A 115 17.47 -23.28 -9.38
C LEU A 115 17.35 -23.48 -7.86
N PHE A 116 17.15 -22.40 -7.12
CA PHE A 116 16.99 -22.45 -5.66
C PHE A 116 15.62 -22.99 -5.26
N LEU A 117 15.53 -23.60 -4.07
CA LEU A 117 14.25 -23.99 -3.48
C LEU A 117 13.59 -22.76 -2.87
N GLU A 118 12.29 -22.61 -3.10
CA GLU A 118 11.43 -21.65 -2.44
C GLU A 118 10.32 -22.42 -1.70
N VAL A 119 10.22 -22.24 -0.39
CA VAL A 119 9.13 -22.78 0.42
C VAL A 119 8.27 -21.62 0.92
N GLN A 120 6.99 -21.68 0.63
CA GLN A 120 5.98 -20.72 1.04
C GLN A 120 5.00 -21.37 2.01
N ARG A 121 4.72 -20.70 3.12
CA ARG A 121 3.72 -21.11 4.11
C ARG A 121 2.78 -19.94 4.37
N TYR A 122 1.49 -20.24 4.38
CA TYR A 122 0.43 -19.30 4.71
C TYR A 122 -0.46 -19.91 5.78
N GLU A 123 -0.77 -19.12 6.80
CA GLU A 123 -1.82 -19.41 7.77
C GLU A 123 -2.99 -18.47 7.51
N MET A 124 -4.21 -19.01 7.53
CA MET A 124 -5.45 -18.29 7.28
C MET A 124 -6.37 -18.38 8.50
N ASP A 125 -5.82 -18.04 9.67
CA ASP A 125 -6.54 -18.00 10.95
C ASP A 125 -6.51 -16.59 11.54
N ARG A 126 -6.89 -15.59 10.74
CA ARG A 126 -6.88 -14.19 11.19
C ARG A 126 -7.99 -14.01 12.23
N LYS A 127 -7.62 -13.46 13.39
CA LYS A 127 -8.57 -13.07 14.43
C LYS A 127 -9.23 -11.75 14.07
N MET A 128 -10.51 -11.63 14.36
CA MET A 128 -11.28 -10.40 14.21
C MET A 128 -11.14 -9.51 15.45
N GLU A 129 -11.41 -8.21 15.31
CA GLU A 129 -11.26 -7.27 16.42
C GLU A 129 -12.13 -7.63 17.64
N GLN A 130 -13.33 -8.16 17.42
CA GLN A 130 -14.25 -8.56 18.49
C GLN A 130 -13.71 -9.74 19.30
N GLU A 131 -13.06 -10.71 18.65
CA GLU A 131 -12.41 -11.84 19.33
C GLU A 131 -11.28 -11.34 20.25
N ILE A 132 -10.52 -10.33 19.79
CA ILE A 132 -9.43 -9.74 20.58
C ILE A 132 -9.97 -8.98 21.81
N LEU A 133 -11.08 -8.27 21.64
CA LEU A 133 -11.77 -7.52 22.69
C LEU A 133 -12.46 -8.43 23.72
N ALA A 134 -13.08 -9.52 23.28
CA ALA A 134 -13.69 -10.52 24.16
C ALA A 134 -12.65 -11.13 25.11
N GLY A 135 -11.40 -11.25 24.65
CA GLY A 135 -10.29 -11.73 25.47
C GLY A 135 -10.28 -13.24 25.65
N ASP A 136 -11.02 -13.98 24.82
CA ASP A 136 -11.08 -15.42 24.84
C ASP A 136 -9.74 -16.03 24.40
N GLY A 137 -9.19 -16.94 25.21
CA GLY A 137 -7.98 -17.68 24.87
C GLY A 137 -7.12 -18.06 26.08
N PRO A 138 -6.19 -19.01 25.92
CA PRO A 138 -5.28 -19.38 26.99
C PRO A 138 -4.37 -18.19 27.36
N PRO A 139 -4.01 -18.03 28.64
CA PRO A 139 -3.12 -16.95 29.05
C PRO A 139 -1.73 -17.11 28.43
N LEU A 140 -1.06 -15.98 28.19
CA LEU A 140 0.33 -15.95 27.71
C LEU A 140 1.24 -16.66 28.73
N PRO A 141 1.96 -17.73 28.33
CA PRO A 141 2.85 -18.44 29.24
C PRO A 141 3.98 -17.54 29.79
N GLU A 142 4.18 -17.58 31.11
CA GLU A 142 5.13 -16.69 31.79
C GLU A 142 6.59 -16.88 31.34
N ALA A 143 6.96 -18.08 30.90
CA ALA A 143 8.28 -18.34 30.32
C ALA A 143 8.50 -17.57 29.00
N ILE A 144 7.48 -17.49 28.15
CA ILE A 144 7.53 -16.72 26.90
C ILE A 144 7.54 -15.23 27.22
N ARG A 145 6.63 -14.78 28.12
CA ARG A 145 6.55 -13.39 28.58
C ARG A 145 7.92 -12.88 29.04
N ARG A 146 8.56 -13.58 29.98
CA ARG A 146 9.87 -13.16 30.53
C ARG A 146 10.95 -13.07 29.46
N ARG A 147 11.09 -14.09 28.61
CA ARG A 147 12.13 -14.15 27.56
C ARG A 147 11.96 -13.06 26.51
N VAL A 148 10.73 -12.83 26.04
CA VAL A 148 10.45 -11.82 25.01
C VAL A 148 10.60 -10.42 25.57
N LEU A 149 10.04 -10.13 26.76
CA LEU A 149 10.16 -8.79 27.35
C LEU A 149 11.62 -8.45 27.72
N ALA A 150 12.43 -9.44 28.10
CA ALA A 150 13.87 -9.24 28.28
C ALA A 150 14.55 -8.85 26.95
N ALA A 151 14.19 -9.50 25.85
CA ALA A 151 14.69 -9.13 24.52
C ALA A 151 14.21 -7.75 24.08
N VAL A 152 12.94 -7.38 24.34
CA VAL A 152 12.42 -6.03 24.06
C VAL A 152 13.24 -4.97 24.80
N ARG A 153 13.45 -5.13 26.12
CA ARG A 153 14.23 -4.17 26.90
C ARG A 153 15.69 -4.06 26.45
N LYS A 154 16.26 -5.15 25.95
CA LYS A 154 17.66 -5.20 25.50
C LYS A 154 17.86 -4.59 24.11
N GLU A 155 17.00 -4.95 23.16
CA GLU A 155 17.18 -4.64 21.73
C GLU A 155 16.37 -3.42 21.28
N TYR A 156 15.27 -3.10 21.96
CA TYR A 156 14.31 -2.05 21.59
C TYR A 156 13.85 -1.23 22.81
N PRO A 157 14.77 -0.55 23.52
CA PRO A 157 14.47 0.21 24.74
C PRO A 157 13.47 1.36 24.52
N GLU A 158 13.27 1.80 23.28
CA GLU A 158 12.28 2.82 22.92
C GLU A 158 10.83 2.39 23.14
N VAL A 159 10.53 1.09 23.27
CA VAL A 159 9.17 0.63 23.57
C VAL A 159 8.83 0.94 25.04
N PRO A 160 7.83 1.79 25.33
CA PRO A 160 7.51 2.21 26.69
C PRO A 160 7.18 1.01 27.60
N PRO A 161 7.76 0.89 28.81
CA PRO A 161 7.57 -0.27 29.69
C PRO A 161 6.10 -0.61 29.98
N ASN A 162 5.25 0.40 30.10
CA ASN A 162 3.81 0.27 30.33
C ASN A 162 3.05 -0.34 29.12
N LEU A 163 3.61 -0.27 27.91
CA LEU A 163 3.00 -0.82 26.70
C LEU A 163 3.50 -2.23 26.34
N GLN A 164 4.69 -2.61 26.81
CA GLN A 164 5.35 -3.86 26.40
C GLN A 164 4.48 -5.11 26.65
N GLY A 165 3.87 -5.20 27.83
CA GLY A 165 3.01 -6.33 28.20
C GLY A 165 1.76 -6.42 27.32
N TRP A 166 1.09 -5.28 27.14
CA TRP A 166 -0.12 -5.19 26.31
C TRP A 166 0.16 -5.53 24.84
N LEU A 167 1.24 -5.00 24.26
CA LEU A 167 1.64 -5.31 22.87
C LEU A 167 1.92 -6.81 22.69
N LEU A 168 2.63 -7.42 23.64
CA LEU A 168 2.94 -8.85 23.59
C LEU A 168 1.67 -9.71 23.71
N GLU A 169 0.73 -9.32 24.57
CA GLU A 169 -0.56 -10.00 24.73
C GLU A 169 -1.41 -9.91 23.46
N ILE A 170 -1.40 -8.78 22.76
CA ILE A 170 -2.06 -8.64 21.45
C ILE A 170 -1.47 -9.64 20.45
N LEU A 171 -0.15 -9.74 20.35
CA LEU A 171 0.48 -10.71 19.44
C LEU A 171 0.15 -12.16 19.83
N TRP A 172 0.11 -12.47 21.12
CA TRP A 172 -0.27 -13.79 21.63
C TRP A 172 -1.70 -14.17 21.25
N LYS A 173 -2.68 -13.27 21.46
CA LYS A 173 -4.08 -13.52 21.09
C LYS A 173 -4.25 -13.78 19.60
N ASN A 174 -3.47 -13.10 18.76
CA ASN A 174 -3.55 -13.25 17.31
C ASN A 174 -2.88 -14.52 16.79
N ASN A 175 -1.68 -14.85 17.26
CA ASN A 175 -0.95 -16.02 16.77
C ASN A 175 -0.08 -16.67 17.86
N PRO A 176 -0.66 -17.52 18.73
CA PRO A 176 0.09 -18.23 19.77
C PRO A 176 1.21 -19.12 19.22
N SER A 177 0.99 -19.75 18.06
CA SER A 177 1.95 -20.65 17.42
C SER A 177 3.22 -19.90 17.01
N TYR A 178 3.08 -18.70 16.42
CA TYR A 178 4.20 -17.84 16.08
C TYR A 178 5.07 -17.53 17.30
N LEU A 179 4.46 -17.20 18.44
CA LEU A 179 5.19 -16.83 19.67
C LEU A 179 5.88 -18.04 20.32
N ARG A 180 5.33 -19.25 20.17
CA ARG A 180 5.95 -20.48 20.68
C ARG A 180 7.16 -20.90 19.84
N LEU A 181 7.07 -20.73 18.53
CA LEU A 181 8.08 -21.22 17.58
C LEU A 181 9.18 -20.19 17.30
N SER A 182 8.89 -18.90 17.40
CA SER A 182 9.85 -17.84 17.04
C SER A 182 10.87 -17.56 18.15
N PRO A 183 12.13 -17.24 17.79
CA PRO A 183 13.11 -16.74 18.74
C PRO A 183 12.65 -15.45 19.45
N PRO A 184 13.00 -15.24 20.74
CA PRO A 184 12.55 -14.06 21.51
C PRO A 184 12.87 -12.72 20.86
N GLY A 185 14.08 -12.54 20.30
CA GLY A 185 14.47 -11.29 19.61
C GLY A 185 13.64 -10.99 18.36
N ARG A 186 13.15 -12.04 17.67
CA ARG A 186 12.24 -11.89 16.53
C ARG A 186 10.86 -11.40 16.99
N VAL A 187 10.32 -11.98 18.06
CA VAL A 187 9.04 -11.52 18.64
C VAL A 187 9.18 -10.09 19.19
N ALA A 188 10.29 -9.78 19.86
CA ALA A 188 10.59 -8.44 20.37
C ALA A 188 10.60 -7.39 19.25
N ARG A 189 11.15 -7.73 18.08
CA ARG A 189 11.10 -6.88 16.89
C ARG A 189 9.68 -6.60 16.42
N ILE A 190 8.79 -7.59 16.45
CA ILE A 190 7.39 -7.40 16.05
C ILE A 190 6.63 -6.55 17.09
N VAL A 191 6.92 -6.71 18.39
CA VAL A 191 6.41 -5.82 19.45
C VAL A 191 6.82 -4.37 19.18
N TRP A 192 8.11 -4.16 18.91
CA TRP A 192 8.65 -2.86 18.54
C TRP A 192 8.03 -2.31 17.25
N LEU A 193 7.91 -3.12 16.21
CA LEU A 193 7.37 -2.69 14.91
C LEU A 193 5.91 -2.26 15.03
N LEU A 194 5.09 -2.98 15.81
CA LEU A 194 3.72 -2.60 16.11
C LEU A 194 3.65 -1.29 16.90
N HIS A 195 4.56 -1.09 17.86
CA HIS A 195 4.67 0.18 18.59
C HIS A 195 5.00 1.35 17.65
N MET A 196 6.04 1.20 16.81
CA MET A 196 6.46 2.23 15.87
C MET A 196 5.35 2.59 14.88
N GLY A 197 4.66 1.60 14.30
CA GLY A 197 3.52 1.86 13.42
C GLY A 197 2.41 2.68 14.09
N ARG A 198 2.13 2.42 15.38
CA ARG A 198 1.15 3.20 16.17
C ARG A 198 1.64 4.61 16.47
N ALA A 199 2.93 4.78 16.78
CA ALA A 199 3.52 6.08 17.07
C ALA A 199 3.62 6.98 15.83
N HIS A 200 3.71 6.39 14.63
CA HIS A 200 3.85 7.06 13.34
C HIS A 200 2.52 7.16 12.55
N GLY A 201 1.38 7.25 13.24
CA GLY A 201 0.10 7.56 12.58
C GLY A 201 -0.47 6.46 11.68
N GLY A 202 0.04 5.22 11.78
CA GLY A 202 -0.53 4.06 11.10
C GLY A 202 0.37 3.42 10.04
N VAL A 203 1.47 4.05 9.64
CA VAL A 203 2.43 3.45 8.69
C VAL A 203 3.85 3.76 9.13
N PHE A 204 4.71 2.75 9.06
CA PHE A 204 6.12 2.92 9.44
C PHE A 204 6.98 1.95 8.64
N GLY A 205 8.11 2.45 8.13
CA GLY A 205 9.04 1.67 7.32
C GLY A 205 10.48 1.92 7.70
N ARG A 206 11.25 0.87 8.01
CA ARG A 206 12.68 1.00 8.37
C ARG A 206 13.56 -0.03 7.67
N LEU A 207 14.68 0.43 7.14
CA LEU A 207 15.79 -0.41 6.71
C LEU A 207 16.73 -0.68 7.89
N GLN A 208 17.13 -1.94 8.04
CA GLN A 208 18.15 -2.40 8.98
C GLN A 208 19.15 -3.29 8.25
N GLU A 209 20.41 -3.28 8.67
CA GLU A 209 21.35 -4.31 8.27
C GLU A 209 21.02 -5.62 9.01
N ALA A 210 21.17 -6.74 8.31
CA ALA A 210 21.02 -8.07 8.89
C ALA A 210 22.13 -8.99 8.41
N GLU A 211 22.58 -9.86 9.30
CA GLU A 211 23.49 -10.95 8.96
C GLU A 211 22.69 -12.20 8.57
N ALA A 212 23.11 -12.86 7.49
CA ALA A 212 22.67 -14.20 7.14
C ALA A 212 23.78 -15.22 7.50
N PRO A 213 23.43 -16.50 7.74
CA PRO A 213 24.40 -17.56 7.94
C PRO A 213 25.44 -17.61 6.80
N GLY A 214 26.72 -17.73 7.14
CA GLY A 214 27.83 -17.85 6.19
C GLY A 214 28.36 -16.53 5.61
N GLU A 215 28.53 -15.48 6.44
CA GLU A 215 29.12 -14.17 6.08
C GLU A 215 28.37 -13.36 5.00
N ARG A 216 27.14 -13.76 4.65
CA ARG A 216 26.32 -13.03 3.69
C ARG A 216 25.58 -11.89 4.39
N ARG A 217 25.87 -10.63 4.02
CA ARG A 217 25.09 -9.48 4.48
C ARG A 217 23.78 -9.39 3.69
N GLU A 218 22.67 -9.20 4.39
CA GLU A 218 21.34 -8.98 3.82
C GLU A 218 20.77 -7.64 4.32
N SER A 219 19.92 -7.02 3.51
CA SER A 219 19.14 -5.86 3.94
C SER A 219 17.80 -6.34 4.50
N ARG A 220 17.45 -5.89 5.70
CA ARG A 220 16.15 -6.17 6.32
C ARG A 220 15.27 -4.95 6.25
N ILE A 221 14.09 -5.11 5.68
CA ILE A 221 13.06 -4.08 5.59
C ILE A 221 11.93 -4.46 6.52
N LEU A 222 11.60 -3.54 7.41
CA LEU A 222 10.50 -3.64 8.35
C LEU A 222 9.39 -2.70 7.91
N LEU A 223 8.16 -3.21 7.90
CA LEU A 223 6.99 -2.45 7.47
C LEU A 223 5.83 -2.73 8.43
N ALA A 224 5.30 -1.68 9.06
CA ALA A 224 4.05 -1.71 9.80
C ALA A 224 3.01 -0.90 9.02
N VAL A 225 1.84 -1.47 8.79
CA VAL A 225 0.72 -0.80 8.12
C VAL A 225 -0.57 -1.09 8.86
N SER A 226 -1.25 -0.05 9.32
CA SER A 226 -2.58 -0.12 9.91
C SER A 226 -3.65 -0.13 8.82
N ASN A 227 -4.71 -0.90 9.04
CA ASN A 227 -5.78 -1.14 8.08
C ASN A 227 -5.26 -1.40 6.66
N PRO A 228 -4.38 -2.40 6.46
CA PRO A 228 -3.85 -2.71 5.15
C PRO A 228 -4.99 -3.05 4.17
N PRO A 229 -4.81 -2.83 2.86
CA PRO A 229 -5.73 -3.32 1.85
C PRO A 229 -6.11 -4.79 2.06
N GLU A 230 -7.41 -5.08 2.09
CA GLU A 230 -7.94 -6.41 2.44
C GLU A 230 -7.44 -7.52 1.50
N ARG A 231 -7.25 -7.19 0.22
CA ARG A 231 -6.87 -8.14 -0.82
C ARG A 231 -5.62 -7.70 -1.55
N GLY A 232 -4.75 -8.65 -1.83
CA GLY A 232 -3.59 -8.48 -2.70
C GLY A 232 -2.51 -7.55 -2.14
N PHE A 233 -2.57 -7.14 -0.87
CA PHE A 233 -1.58 -6.22 -0.29
C PHE A 233 -0.16 -6.79 -0.31
N LEU A 234 0.00 -8.04 0.15
CA LEU A 234 1.30 -8.73 0.09
C LEU A 234 1.80 -8.85 -1.35
N ALA A 235 0.92 -9.16 -2.31
CA ALA A 235 1.29 -9.23 -3.72
C ALA A 235 1.77 -7.86 -4.24
N GLN A 236 1.08 -6.78 -3.90
CA GLN A 236 1.46 -5.42 -4.29
C GLN A 236 2.82 -5.02 -3.69
N ILE A 237 3.10 -5.36 -2.42
CA ILE A 237 4.41 -5.15 -1.80
C ILE A 237 5.51 -5.93 -2.56
N MET A 238 5.23 -7.18 -2.93
CA MET A 238 6.19 -8.00 -3.69
C MET A 238 6.44 -7.45 -5.10
N GLU A 239 5.42 -6.89 -5.75
CA GLU A 239 5.55 -6.20 -7.03
C GLU A 239 6.44 -4.94 -6.90
N VAL A 240 6.33 -4.18 -5.80
CA VAL A 240 7.23 -3.05 -5.49
C VAL A 240 8.68 -3.52 -5.43
N PHE A 241 8.99 -4.56 -4.63
CA PHE A 241 10.36 -5.10 -4.55
C PHE A 241 10.87 -5.54 -5.93
N ASN A 242 10.06 -6.27 -6.69
CA ASN A 242 10.43 -6.75 -8.01
C ASN A 242 10.69 -5.61 -9.01
N ARG A 243 9.87 -4.54 -8.99
CA ARG A 243 10.03 -3.36 -9.85
C ARG A 243 11.34 -2.62 -9.56
N LEU A 244 11.69 -2.51 -8.28
CA LEU A 244 12.93 -1.86 -7.84
C LEU A 244 14.18 -2.77 -7.91
N GLY A 245 14.05 -3.96 -8.50
CA GLY A 245 15.18 -4.88 -8.70
C GLY A 245 15.69 -5.53 -7.41
N LEU A 246 14.80 -5.71 -6.43
CA LEU A 246 15.09 -6.32 -5.13
C LEU A 246 14.52 -7.74 -5.09
N GLY A 247 15.40 -8.71 -4.89
CA GLY A 247 15.02 -10.11 -4.67
C GLY A 247 14.75 -10.35 -3.19
N VAL A 248 13.54 -10.82 -2.86
CA VAL A 248 13.15 -11.15 -1.48
C VAL A 248 13.57 -12.59 -1.18
N ARG A 249 14.59 -12.77 -0.35
CA ARG A 249 15.12 -14.09 0.03
C ARG A 249 14.35 -14.72 1.18
N ARG A 250 13.89 -13.89 2.12
CA ARG A 250 13.03 -14.34 3.22
C ARG A 250 11.96 -13.30 3.47
N ALA A 251 10.73 -13.74 3.72
CA ALA A 251 9.65 -12.85 4.11
C ALA A 251 8.90 -13.47 5.28
N TYR A 252 8.56 -12.65 6.25
CA TYR A 252 7.72 -13.04 7.37
C TYR A 252 6.71 -11.93 7.62
N THR A 253 5.43 -12.24 7.50
CA THR A 253 4.37 -11.24 7.68
C THR A 253 3.35 -11.73 8.68
N LEU A 254 2.88 -10.85 9.54
CA LEU A 254 1.77 -11.09 10.45
C LEU A 254 0.66 -10.08 10.18
N THR A 255 -0.58 -10.55 10.15
CA THR A 255 -1.76 -9.68 10.21
C THR A 255 -2.37 -9.83 11.59
N VAL A 256 -2.33 -8.76 12.39
CA VAL A 256 -2.79 -8.78 13.78
C VAL A 256 -3.92 -7.78 13.99
N SER A 257 -4.98 -8.21 14.67
CA SER A 257 -6.08 -7.36 15.12
C SER A 257 -5.79 -6.82 16.52
N THR A 258 -6.06 -5.54 16.76
CA THR A 258 -5.76 -4.86 18.04
C THR A 258 -7.01 -4.57 18.88
N GLY A 259 -8.18 -5.01 18.44
CA GLY A 259 -9.48 -4.62 18.98
C GLY A 259 -10.04 -3.33 18.37
N ILE A 260 -9.39 -2.76 17.35
CA ILE A 260 -9.81 -1.52 16.68
C ILE A 260 -9.73 -1.72 15.17
N GLN A 261 -8.54 -2.06 14.69
CA GLN A 261 -8.26 -2.27 13.27
C GLN A 261 -7.13 -3.28 13.10
N PRO A 262 -7.05 -3.96 11.94
CA PRO A 262 -5.95 -4.85 11.64
C PRO A 262 -4.65 -4.10 11.37
N TRP A 263 -3.54 -4.79 11.59
CA TRP A 263 -2.19 -4.32 11.32
C TRP A 263 -1.42 -5.39 10.55
N PHE A 264 -0.81 -4.99 9.44
CA PHE A 264 0.18 -5.80 8.73
C PHE A 264 1.57 -5.46 9.26
N LEU A 265 2.30 -6.48 9.70
CA LEU A 265 3.66 -6.38 10.24
C LEU A 265 4.58 -7.28 9.40
N GLY A 266 5.34 -6.67 8.50
CA GLY A 266 6.22 -7.35 7.56
C GLY A 266 7.69 -7.24 7.94
N THR A 267 8.43 -8.33 7.81
CA THR A 267 9.89 -8.38 7.82
C THR A 267 10.37 -9.04 6.53
N PHE A 268 11.03 -8.27 5.67
CA PHE A 268 11.53 -8.73 4.38
C PHE A 268 13.05 -8.68 4.36
N TYR A 269 13.68 -9.78 4.01
CA TYR A 269 15.11 -9.86 3.80
C TYR A 269 15.34 -9.81 2.30
N VAL A 270 15.94 -8.71 1.87
CA VAL A 270 16.12 -8.39 0.46
C VAL A 270 17.59 -8.32 0.11
N ARG A 271 17.88 -8.68 -1.14
CA ARG A 271 19.18 -8.45 -1.77
C ARG A 271 18.95 -7.81 -3.12
N ARG A 272 19.86 -6.93 -3.53
CA ARG A 272 19.84 -6.41 -4.90
C ARG A 272 20.16 -7.55 -5.88
N ARG A 273 19.65 -7.45 -7.11
CA ARG A 273 19.96 -8.41 -8.19
C ARG A 273 21.44 -8.42 -8.57
N ASP A 274 22.16 -7.33 -8.35
CA ASP A 274 23.62 -7.24 -8.49
C ASP A 274 24.39 -7.73 -7.25
N GLU A 275 23.71 -8.47 -6.36
CA GLU A 275 24.23 -9.08 -5.14
C GLU A 275 24.72 -8.12 -4.05
N LYS A 276 24.58 -6.80 -4.24
CA LYS A 276 24.93 -5.79 -3.24
C LYS A 276 23.84 -5.65 -2.16
N VAL A 277 24.25 -5.14 -1.00
CA VAL A 277 23.37 -4.73 0.11
C VAL A 277 22.82 -3.33 -0.20
N LEU A 278 21.62 -3.01 0.28
CA LEU A 278 21.11 -1.64 0.28
C LEU A 278 21.76 -0.87 1.44
N ALA A 279 22.52 0.18 1.14
CA ALA A 279 23.03 1.08 2.16
C ALA A 279 21.97 2.11 2.58
N PRO A 280 21.93 2.50 3.88
CA PRO A 280 21.09 3.60 4.34
C PRO A 280 21.39 4.90 3.58
N GLY A 281 20.35 5.65 3.23
CA GLY A 281 20.48 6.93 2.52
C GLY A 281 20.66 6.82 1.00
N GLU A 282 20.77 5.62 0.42
CA GLU A 282 20.71 5.45 -1.03
C GLU A 282 19.34 5.89 -1.57
N GLU A 283 19.34 6.56 -2.73
CA GLU A 283 18.12 7.00 -3.43
C GLU A 283 17.11 5.85 -3.63
N ARG A 284 17.60 4.64 -3.91
CA ARG A 284 16.75 3.45 -4.05
C ARG A 284 15.99 3.08 -2.78
N VAL A 285 16.55 3.36 -1.59
CA VAL A 285 15.87 3.11 -0.31
C VAL A 285 14.75 4.12 -0.11
N ARG A 286 14.98 5.38 -0.47
CA ARG A 286 13.95 6.43 -0.46
C ARG A 286 12.80 6.06 -1.40
N GLN A 287 13.10 5.72 -2.66
CA GLN A 287 12.12 5.25 -3.63
C GLN A 287 11.33 4.04 -3.14
N LEU A 288 12.01 3.09 -2.48
CA LEU A 288 11.36 1.92 -1.91
C LEU A 288 10.38 2.28 -0.80
N GLN A 289 10.77 3.16 0.13
CA GLN A 289 9.87 3.61 1.19
C GLN A 289 8.66 4.35 0.60
N GLU A 290 8.89 5.25 -0.35
CA GLU A 290 7.83 5.98 -1.05
C GLU A 290 6.85 5.03 -1.75
N GLU A 291 7.34 4.07 -2.52
CA GLU A 291 6.52 3.07 -3.23
C GLU A 291 5.75 2.14 -2.27
N LEU A 292 6.36 1.74 -1.15
CA LEU A 292 5.70 0.94 -0.13
C LEU A 292 4.58 1.71 0.55
N PHE A 293 4.78 2.97 0.92
CA PHE A 293 3.73 3.80 1.51
C PHE A 293 2.64 4.12 0.50
N ASN A 294 3.01 4.34 -0.76
CA ASN A 294 2.06 4.61 -1.83
C ASN A 294 1.10 3.45 -2.10
N THR A 295 1.38 2.22 -1.64
CA THR A 295 0.39 1.11 -1.70
C THR A 295 -0.89 1.39 -0.92
N LEU A 296 -0.86 2.33 0.04
CA LEU A 296 -2.04 2.81 0.78
C LEU A 296 -2.88 3.81 0.00
N ILE A 297 -2.33 4.44 -1.05
CA ILE A 297 -2.99 5.44 -1.89
C ILE A 297 -3.36 4.83 -3.25
N LEU A 298 -2.49 3.98 -3.81
CA LEU A 298 -2.67 3.38 -5.12
C LEU A 298 -3.25 1.98 -5.02
N SER A 299 -4.43 1.79 -5.59
CA SER A 299 -5.01 0.45 -5.72
C SER A 299 -4.33 -0.35 -6.81
N ASN A 300 -3.89 -1.57 -6.49
CA ASN A 300 -3.40 -2.55 -7.48
C ASN A 300 -4.50 -3.08 -8.42
N ALA A 301 -5.77 -2.75 -8.14
CA ALA A 301 -6.88 -3.00 -9.03
C ALA A 301 -7.16 -1.86 -10.02
N SER A 302 -6.57 -0.67 -9.81
CA SER A 302 -6.81 0.47 -10.70
C SER A 302 -6.26 0.23 -12.11
N PRO A 303 -6.93 0.74 -13.17
CA PRO A 303 -6.42 0.65 -14.53
C PRO A 303 -5.03 1.26 -14.65
N THR A 304 -4.80 2.44 -14.08
CA THR A 304 -3.50 3.13 -14.06
C THR A 304 -2.37 2.23 -13.53
N TYR A 305 -2.61 1.51 -12.44
CA TYR A 305 -1.62 0.58 -11.88
C TYR A 305 -1.31 -0.58 -12.84
N ARG A 306 -2.33 -1.21 -13.41
CA ARG A 306 -2.17 -2.40 -14.26
C ARG A 306 -1.56 -2.07 -15.62
N GLU A 307 -1.95 -0.94 -16.21
CA GLU A 307 -1.55 -0.54 -17.56
C GLU A 307 -0.20 0.18 -17.60
N PHE A 308 0.16 0.92 -16.54
CA PHE A 308 1.36 1.75 -16.53
C PHE A 308 2.38 1.38 -15.46
N VAL A 309 1.95 1.04 -14.24
CA VAL A 309 2.90 0.73 -13.15
C VAL A 309 3.47 -0.69 -13.27
N VAL A 310 2.64 -1.69 -13.54
CA VAL A 310 3.10 -3.08 -13.71
C VAL A 310 4.09 -3.21 -14.88
N PRO A 311 3.85 -2.60 -16.07
CA PRO A 311 4.80 -2.61 -17.18
C PRO A 311 5.99 -1.65 -17.00
N ARG A 312 6.09 -0.95 -15.86
CA ARG A 312 7.17 -0.01 -15.52
C ARG A 312 7.24 1.23 -16.43
N ARG A 313 6.09 1.69 -16.93
CA ARG A 313 5.95 2.97 -17.65
C ARG A 313 5.77 4.15 -16.71
N MET A 314 5.28 3.88 -15.49
CA MET A 314 5.12 4.84 -14.40
C MET A 314 5.59 4.23 -13.09
N THR A 315 6.07 5.08 -12.19
CA THR A 315 6.21 4.81 -10.76
C THR A 315 4.82 4.79 -10.10
N GLY A 316 4.76 4.25 -8.89
CA GLY A 316 3.54 4.29 -8.09
C GLY A 316 3.12 5.73 -7.76
N ASN A 317 4.07 6.61 -7.43
CA ASN A 317 3.77 8.00 -7.06
C ASN A 317 3.17 8.78 -8.23
N GLU A 318 3.75 8.65 -9.44
CA GLU A 318 3.21 9.25 -10.66
C GLU A 318 1.76 8.78 -10.91
N ALA A 319 1.50 7.48 -10.79
CA ALA A 319 0.16 6.92 -10.98
C ALA A 319 -0.86 7.41 -9.92
N SER A 320 -0.44 7.58 -8.66
CA SER A 320 -1.30 8.15 -7.61
C SER A 320 -1.64 9.62 -7.88
N LEU A 321 -0.68 10.41 -8.35
CA LEU A 321 -0.91 11.80 -8.73
C LEU A 321 -1.85 11.90 -9.93
N ILE A 322 -1.66 11.06 -10.96
CA ILE A 322 -2.56 11.01 -12.12
C ILE A 322 -3.99 10.65 -11.69
N ASN A 323 -4.17 9.66 -10.80
CA ASN A 323 -5.49 9.34 -10.28
C ASN A 323 -6.12 10.51 -9.50
N ALA A 324 -5.31 11.27 -8.75
CA ALA A 324 -5.78 12.49 -8.08
C ALA A 324 -6.18 13.58 -9.09
N PHE A 325 -5.44 13.77 -10.18
CA PHE A 325 -5.78 14.71 -11.26
C PHE A 325 -7.06 14.33 -11.97
N ILE A 326 -7.26 13.03 -12.26
CA ILE A 326 -8.50 12.50 -12.83
C ILE A 326 -9.67 12.77 -11.89
N ALA A 327 -9.54 12.40 -10.61
CA ALA A 327 -10.60 12.59 -9.62
C ALA A 327 -10.96 14.08 -9.42
N PHE A 328 -9.96 14.95 -9.36
CA PHE A 328 -10.16 16.39 -9.26
C PHE A 328 -10.86 16.95 -10.51
N SER A 329 -10.36 16.62 -11.71
CA SER A 329 -10.92 17.12 -12.96
C SER A 329 -12.35 16.65 -13.17
N HIS A 330 -12.63 15.37 -12.92
CA HIS A 330 -13.99 14.84 -12.97
C HIS A 330 -14.92 15.57 -12.00
N SER A 331 -14.59 15.62 -10.71
CA SER A 331 -15.47 16.22 -9.71
C SER A 331 -15.66 17.74 -9.88
N THR A 332 -14.70 18.42 -10.51
CA THR A 332 -14.74 19.86 -10.82
C THR A 332 -15.55 20.16 -12.08
N LEU A 333 -15.54 19.29 -13.10
CA LEU A 333 -16.23 19.56 -14.37
C LEU A 333 -17.63 18.94 -14.44
N ALA A 334 -17.82 17.75 -13.84
CA ALA A 334 -19.03 16.95 -13.99
C ALA A 334 -20.27 17.52 -13.30
N HIS A 335 -20.15 18.54 -12.43
CA HIS A 335 -21.33 19.14 -11.80
C HIS A 335 -22.17 19.98 -12.75
N VAL A 336 -21.58 20.42 -13.87
CA VAL A 336 -22.28 21.14 -14.94
C VAL A 336 -22.72 20.19 -16.05
N GLU A 337 -21.79 19.39 -16.58
CA GLU A 337 -22.04 18.44 -17.68
C GLU A 337 -21.59 17.01 -17.31
N PRO A 338 -22.39 16.29 -16.50
CA PRO A 338 -21.99 14.99 -15.96
C PRO A 338 -21.78 13.91 -17.03
N ASP A 339 -22.55 13.96 -18.12
CA ASP A 339 -22.42 13.00 -19.22
C ASP A 339 -21.16 13.27 -20.07
N HIS A 340 -20.81 14.55 -20.26
CA HIS A 340 -19.64 14.94 -21.04
C HIS A 340 -18.33 14.67 -20.27
N TYR A 341 -18.31 14.98 -18.97
CA TYR A 341 -17.16 14.80 -18.09
C TYR A 341 -17.31 13.59 -17.15
N ALA A 342 -17.93 12.51 -17.65
CA ALA A 342 -18.02 11.25 -16.93
C ALA A 342 -16.62 10.75 -16.53
N TYR A 343 -16.53 10.06 -15.39
CA TYR A 343 -15.24 9.66 -14.82
C TYR A 343 -14.39 8.85 -15.80
N ASP A 344 -15.00 7.90 -16.51
CA ASP A 344 -14.29 7.02 -17.44
C ASP A 344 -13.75 7.79 -18.66
N GLU A 345 -14.45 8.83 -19.13
CA GLU A 345 -14.00 9.71 -20.21
C GLU A 345 -12.80 10.56 -19.77
N VAL A 346 -12.89 11.14 -18.57
CA VAL A 346 -11.78 11.92 -17.98
C VAL A 346 -10.58 11.01 -17.75
N HIS A 347 -10.77 9.81 -17.21
CA HIS A 347 -9.70 8.81 -17.06
C HIS A 347 -9.07 8.47 -18.41
N TRP A 348 -9.89 8.25 -19.44
CA TRP A 348 -9.44 7.93 -20.79
C TRP A 348 -8.62 9.07 -21.41
N ALA A 349 -8.92 10.34 -21.12
CA ALA A 349 -8.08 11.46 -21.54
C ALA A 349 -6.62 11.30 -21.06
N PHE A 350 -6.39 10.80 -19.84
CA PHE A 350 -5.03 10.56 -19.34
C PHE A 350 -4.42 9.25 -19.86
N SER A 351 -5.18 8.16 -19.91
CA SER A 351 -4.64 6.86 -20.33
C SER A 351 -4.36 6.78 -21.83
N SER A 352 -5.11 7.52 -22.65
CA SER A 352 -4.88 7.62 -24.10
C SER A 352 -3.69 8.51 -24.47
N ASN A 353 -3.25 9.41 -23.57
CA ASN A 353 -2.04 10.23 -23.74
C ASN A 353 -1.16 10.24 -22.47
N PRO A 354 -0.41 9.16 -22.21
CA PRO A 354 0.46 9.05 -21.05
C PRO A 354 1.59 10.09 -21.02
N GLU A 355 2.01 10.59 -22.18
CA GLU A 355 3.06 11.60 -22.28
C GLU A 355 2.60 12.93 -21.68
N MET A 356 1.39 13.38 -22.03
CA MET A 356 0.78 14.57 -21.42
C MET A 356 0.53 14.36 -19.93
N ALA A 357 0.04 13.19 -19.52
CA ALA A 357 -0.14 12.87 -18.10
C ALA A 357 1.17 12.99 -17.30
N LEU A 358 2.26 12.41 -17.81
CA LEU A 358 3.59 12.51 -17.19
C LEU A 358 4.17 13.93 -17.27
N ARG A 359 3.85 14.71 -18.30
CA ARG A 359 4.25 16.13 -18.40
C ARG A 359 3.61 16.95 -17.27
N LEU A 360 2.32 16.75 -17.00
CA LEU A 360 1.62 17.38 -15.88
C LEU A 360 2.19 16.93 -14.53
N VAL A 361 2.55 15.65 -14.38
CA VAL A 361 3.23 15.17 -13.17
C VAL A 361 4.61 15.85 -13.00
N ARG A 362 5.43 15.92 -14.04
CA ARG A 362 6.73 16.60 -13.99
C ARG A 362 6.60 18.09 -13.66
N LEU A 363 5.59 18.77 -14.20
CA LEU A 363 5.29 20.16 -13.85
C LEU A 363 4.98 20.29 -12.34
N PHE A 364 4.12 19.41 -11.83
CA PHE A 364 3.80 19.35 -10.40
C PHE A 364 5.04 19.07 -9.53
N GLU A 365 5.85 18.08 -9.90
CA GLU A 365 7.07 17.74 -9.18
C GLU A 365 8.09 18.87 -9.20
N THR A 366 8.28 19.54 -10.34
CA THR A 366 9.15 20.71 -10.44
C THR A 366 8.71 21.79 -9.45
N ARG A 367 7.40 22.00 -9.30
CA ARG A 367 6.84 23.00 -8.38
C ARG A 367 6.96 22.62 -6.90
N PHE A 368 6.83 21.34 -6.55
CA PHE A 368 6.61 20.92 -5.16
C PHE A 368 7.66 19.99 -4.57
N ALA A 369 8.53 19.39 -5.38
CA ALA A 369 9.61 18.54 -4.87
C ALA A 369 10.55 19.37 -3.97
N PRO A 370 10.82 18.94 -2.72
CA PRO A 370 11.64 19.70 -1.79
C PRO A 370 13.11 19.75 -2.25
N GLY A 371 13.81 20.83 -1.92
CA GLY A 371 15.26 20.95 -2.16
C GLY A 371 15.70 21.18 -3.62
N VAL A 372 14.78 21.56 -4.51
CA VAL A 372 15.12 21.86 -5.92
C VAL A 372 15.73 23.25 -6.05
N GLU A 373 16.98 23.33 -6.51
CA GLU A 373 17.65 24.59 -6.89
C GLU A 373 17.11 25.12 -8.23
N GLY A 374 17.06 26.45 -8.41
CA GLY A 374 16.59 27.06 -9.66
C GLY A 374 15.11 26.79 -9.99
N ARG A 375 14.31 26.38 -8.99
CA ARG A 375 12.92 25.94 -9.14
C ARG A 375 12.06 26.91 -9.94
N GLU A 376 12.12 28.21 -9.65
CA GLU A 376 11.23 29.20 -10.25
C GLU A 376 11.38 29.25 -11.78
N GLU A 377 12.62 29.24 -12.27
CA GLU A 377 12.94 29.22 -13.70
C GLU A 377 12.50 27.91 -14.34
N ALA A 378 12.86 26.78 -13.73
CA ALA A 378 12.49 25.45 -14.23
C ALA A 378 10.97 25.27 -14.30
N TYR A 379 10.24 25.74 -13.28
CA TYR A 379 8.78 25.71 -13.24
C TYR A 379 8.18 26.60 -14.32
N ARG A 380 8.71 27.82 -14.54
CA ARG A 380 8.21 28.72 -15.59
C ARG A 380 8.35 28.09 -16.98
N LEU A 381 9.51 27.54 -17.31
CA LEU A 381 9.74 26.88 -18.59
C LEU A 381 8.84 25.64 -18.77
N ALA A 382 8.72 24.81 -17.74
CA ALA A 382 7.85 23.64 -17.78
C ALA A 382 6.36 24.01 -17.90
N LEU A 383 5.94 25.13 -17.30
CA LEU A 383 4.58 25.65 -17.39
C LEU A 383 4.28 26.15 -18.81
N GLU A 384 5.16 26.99 -19.38
CA GLU A 384 5.02 27.49 -20.75
C GLU A 384 4.96 26.34 -21.77
N GLU A 385 5.80 25.31 -21.57
CA GLU A 385 5.78 24.11 -22.40
C GLU A 385 4.46 23.34 -22.25
N ALA A 386 3.99 23.11 -21.02
CA ALA A 386 2.72 22.41 -20.79
C ALA A 386 1.53 23.19 -21.38
N GLU A 387 1.49 24.51 -21.23
CA GLU A 387 0.45 25.37 -21.82
C GLU A 387 0.45 25.24 -23.34
N ARG A 388 1.61 25.37 -24.00
CA ARG A 388 1.72 25.22 -25.46
C ARG A 388 1.23 23.85 -25.93
N GLU A 389 1.70 22.77 -25.31
CA GLU A 389 1.33 21.40 -25.68
C GLU A 389 -0.17 21.12 -25.51
N ILE A 390 -0.81 21.74 -24.50
CA ILE A 390 -2.26 21.65 -24.32
C ILE A 390 -2.98 22.44 -25.42
N GLU A 391 -2.57 23.67 -25.70
CA GLU A 391 -3.21 24.50 -26.74
C GLU A 391 -3.12 23.88 -28.14
N GLU A 392 -1.94 23.34 -28.47
CA GLU A 392 -1.64 22.71 -29.76
C GLU A 392 -2.13 21.25 -29.86
N TYR A 393 -2.72 20.69 -28.80
CA TYR A 393 -3.21 19.31 -28.79
C TYR A 393 -4.27 19.09 -29.87
N ASN A 394 -3.94 18.27 -30.86
CA ASN A 394 -4.79 18.02 -32.03
C ASN A 394 -4.53 16.62 -32.59
N THR A 395 -5.55 15.76 -32.56
CA THR A 395 -5.54 14.42 -33.16
C THR A 395 -6.35 14.34 -34.45
N GLY A 396 -6.88 15.47 -34.94
CA GLY A 396 -7.80 15.56 -36.06
C GLY A 396 -9.27 15.29 -35.67
N HIS A 397 -9.56 15.04 -34.40
CA HIS A 397 -10.88 14.75 -33.87
C HIS A 397 -11.35 15.88 -32.96
N ARG A 398 -11.77 17.00 -33.57
CA ARG A 398 -12.06 18.27 -32.87
C ARG A 398 -12.81 18.13 -31.54
N LEU A 399 -13.91 17.37 -31.50
CA LEU A 399 -14.69 17.21 -30.26
C LEU A 399 -13.90 16.49 -29.14
N LEU A 400 -13.12 15.47 -29.48
CA LEU A 400 -12.28 14.76 -28.51
C LEU A 400 -11.08 15.60 -28.09
N ASP A 401 -10.55 16.41 -29.00
CA ASP A 401 -9.43 17.31 -28.71
C ASP A 401 -9.88 18.47 -27.82
N ASP A 402 -11.03 19.09 -28.10
CA ASP A 402 -11.65 20.11 -27.26
C ASP A 402 -11.88 19.59 -25.84
N PHE A 403 -12.50 18.40 -25.71
CA PHE A 403 -12.71 17.73 -24.42
C PHE A 403 -11.41 17.52 -23.65
N ARG A 404 -10.38 16.93 -24.29
CA ARG A 404 -9.09 16.65 -23.64
C ARG A 404 -8.37 17.93 -23.23
N ARG A 405 -8.41 18.97 -24.07
CA ARG A 405 -7.85 20.28 -23.73
C ARG A 405 -8.49 20.85 -22.47
N THR A 406 -9.82 20.79 -22.35
CA THR A 406 -10.51 21.21 -21.12
C THR A 406 -10.06 20.40 -19.90
N VAL A 407 -9.99 19.07 -20.00
CA VAL A 407 -9.50 18.21 -18.90
C VAL A 407 -8.07 18.57 -18.47
N TYR A 408 -7.15 18.77 -19.44
CA TYR A 408 -5.77 19.13 -19.13
C TYR A 408 -5.64 20.55 -18.58
N ARG A 409 -6.40 21.52 -19.10
CA ARG A 409 -6.44 22.90 -18.55
C ARG A 409 -6.93 22.91 -17.11
N THR A 410 -7.94 22.11 -16.77
CA THR A 410 -8.43 21.96 -15.39
C THR A 410 -7.35 21.40 -14.46
N THR A 411 -6.58 20.40 -14.92
CA THR A 411 -5.44 19.89 -14.15
C THR A 411 -4.32 20.91 -14.03
N LEU A 412 -4.05 21.67 -15.08
CA LEU A 412 -3.06 22.74 -15.07
C LEU A 412 -3.45 23.83 -14.05
N ALA A 413 -4.73 24.22 -14.01
CA ALA A 413 -5.26 25.16 -13.03
C ALA A 413 -5.08 24.63 -11.60
N MET A 414 -5.35 23.34 -11.35
CA MET A 414 -5.09 22.68 -10.07
C MET A 414 -3.62 22.80 -9.65
N ILE A 415 -2.68 22.46 -10.53
CA ILE A 415 -1.24 22.49 -10.24
C ILE A 415 -0.79 23.92 -9.95
N ARG A 416 -1.16 24.87 -10.82
CA ARG A 416 -0.79 26.28 -10.73
C ARG A 416 -1.30 26.93 -9.44
N ARG A 417 -2.52 26.58 -9.02
CA ARG A 417 -3.21 27.19 -7.88
C ARG A 417 -3.07 26.38 -6.59
N THR A 418 -2.35 25.27 -6.60
CA THR A 418 -1.96 24.61 -5.36
C THR A 418 -0.94 25.47 -4.62
N LEU A 419 -1.22 25.71 -3.34
CA LEU A 419 -0.42 26.51 -2.42
C LEU A 419 0.42 25.63 -1.49
N LYS A 420 -0.14 24.50 -1.02
CA LYS A 420 0.53 23.50 -0.19
C LYS A 420 0.07 22.10 -0.60
N THR A 421 0.97 21.12 -0.54
CA THR A 421 0.64 19.70 -0.75
C THR A 421 1.53 18.80 0.08
N ASN A 422 0.99 17.67 0.54
CA ASN A 422 1.72 16.66 1.30
C ASN A 422 2.28 15.55 0.39
N ALA A 423 2.24 15.71 -0.93
CA ALA A 423 2.67 14.69 -1.89
C ALA A 423 4.10 14.17 -1.66
N PHE A 424 4.98 14.95 -1.02
CA PHE A 424 6.38 14.59 -0.71
C PHE A 424 6.61 14.21 0.76
N VAL A 425 5.58 14.29 1.61
CA VAL A 425 5.63 13.80 2.99
C VAL A 425 5.72 12.27 2.97
N ALA A 426 6.63 11.71 3.77
CA ALA A 426 6.72 10.26 3.95
C ALA A 426 5.64 9.78 4.91
N GLU A 427 5.39 8.47 4.95
CA GLU A 427 4.41 7.86 5.87
C GLU A 427 2.98 8.43 5.70
N LYS A 428 2.65 8.94 4.51
CA LYS A 428 1.32 9.46 4.19
C LYS A 428 0.33 8.37 3.78
N HIS A 429 -0.94 8.60 4.11
CA HIS A 429 -2.06 7.71 3.79
C HIS A 429 -3.02 8.30 2.74
N ALA A 430 -2.91 9.60 2.48
CA ALA A 430 -3.71 10.34 1.51
C ALA A 430 -2.88 11.50 0.95
N LEU A 431 -3.27 11.95 -0.24
CA LEU A 431 -2.81 13.19 -0.85
C LEU A 431 -3.78 14.31 -0.45
N ALA A 432 -3.23 15.47 -0.14
CA ALA A 432 -3.97 16.69 0.09
C ALA A 432 -3.37 17.85 -0.70
N PHE A 433 -4.24 18.72 -1.19
CA PHE A 433 -3.89 19.91 -1.98
C PHE A 433 -4.68 21.10 -1.45
N ARG A 434 -4.00 22.07 -0.82
CA ARG A 434 -4.61 23.35 -0.46
C ARG A 434 -4.56 24.25 -1.69
N LEU A 435 -5.71 24.59 -2.24
CA LEU A 435 -5.86 25.39 -3.46
C LEU A 435 -6.18 26.85 -3.11
N ASP A 436 -5.60 27.77 -3.88
CA ASP A 436 -6.08 29.14 -4.01
C ASP A 436 -7.41 29.13 -4.78
N PRO A 437 -8.53 29.57 -4.17
CA PRO A 437 -9.85 29.59 -4.82
C PRO A 437 -9.91 30.42 -6.12
N ARG A 438 -8.89 31.22 -6.45
CA ARG A 438 -8.72 31.83 -7.77
C ARG A 438 -8.65 30.83 -8.93
N TYR A 439 -8.43 29.54 -8.67
CA TYR A 439 -8.53 28.53 -9.74
C TYR A 439 -9.90 28.48 -10.40
N LEU A 440 -10.97 28.89 -9.69
CA LEU A 440 -12.32 28.96 -10.26
C LEU A 440 -12.41 29.97 -11.42
N ASP A 441 -11.66 31.07 -11.35
CA ASP A 441 -11.58 32.05 -12.44
C ASP A 441 -10.89 31.43 -13.67
N ASP A 442 -9.91 30.56 -13.43
CA ASP A 442 -9.15 29.89 -14.48
C ASP A 442 -10.00 28.84 -15.23
N LEU A 443 -11.07 28.32 -14.61
CA LEU A 443 -12.01 27.39 -15.24
C LEU A 443 -12.97 28.10 -16.19
N GLY A 444 -13.37 29.33 -15.86
CA GLY A 444 -14.34 30.11 -16.63
C GLY A 444 -15.80 29.97 -16.15
N GLU A 445 -16.64 30.92 -16.57
CA GLU A 445 -18.04 31.03 -16.10
C GLU A 445 -18.89 29.78 -16.40
N GLU A 446 -18.56 29.05 -17.47
CA GLU A 446 -19.26 27.81 -17.85
C GLU A 446 -19.21 26.75 -16.73
N PHE A 447 -18.12 26.69 -15.94
CA PHE A 447 -17.96 25.74 -14.84
C PHE A 447 -18.24 26.31 -13.46
N THR A 448 -18.60 27.59 -13.35
CA THR A 448 -18.82 28.25 -12.04
C THR A 448 -20.19 28.90 -11.89
N SER A 449 -20.96 29.03 -12.95
CA SER A 449 -22.25 29.74 -12.96
C SER A 449 -23.33 29.12 -12.08
N ASP A 450 -23.24 27.83 -11.77
CA ASP A 450 -24.17 27.08 -10.90
C ASP A 450 -23.71 27.00 -9.43
N LEU A 451 -22.56 27.61 -9.11
CA LEU A 451 -22.00 27.72 -7.77
C LEU A 451 -22.44 29.04 -7.10
N PRO A 452 -22.44 29.11 -5.75
CA PRO A 452 -22.65 30.36 -5.07
C PRO A 452 -21.60 31.43 -5.45
N PRO A 453 -22.01 32.69 -5.64
CA PRO A 453 -21.15 33.76 -6.20
C PRO A 453 -20.05 34.22 -5.24
N GLU A 454 -20.24 34.03 -3.93
CA GLU A 454 -19.20 34.34 -2.95
C GLU A 454 -18.04 33.36 -3.11
N ARG A 455 -16.82 33.89 -3.25
CA ARG A 455 -15.60 33.09 -3.37
C ARG A 455 -15.20 32.55 -1.99
N PRO A 456 -14.83 31.26 -1.87
CA PRO A 456 -14.34 30.74 -0.61
C PRO A 456 -13.00 31.37 -0.26
N PHE A 457 -12.65 31.35 1.02
CA PHE A 457 -11.31 31.69 1.48
C PHE A 457 -10.31 30.56 1.15
N ARG A 458 -10.79 29.31 1.17
CA ARG A 458 -9.96 28.11 1.07
C ARG A 458 -10.74 26.98 0.42
N ILE A 459 -10.06 26.23 -0.45
CA ILE A 459 -10.49 24.93 -0.94
C ILE A 459 -9.36 23.93 -0.68
N THR A 460 -9.66 22.76 -0.14
CA THR A 460 -8.70 21.68 0.04
C THR A 460 -9.26 20.40 -0.56
N PHE A 461 -8.53 19.81 -1.50
CA PHE A 461 -8.88 18.55 -2.13
C PHE A 461 -8.09 17.40 -1.50
N PHE A 462 -8.75 16.26 -1.27
CA PHE A 462 -8.18 15.06 -0.69
C PHE A 462 -8.38 13.86 -1.61
N PHE A 463 -7.38 12.99 -1.69
CA PHE A 463 -7.43 11.77 -2.47
C PHE A 463 -6.70 10.62 -1.77
N THR A 464 -7.30 9.43 -1.76
CA THR A 464 -6.70 8.18 -1.29
C THR A 464 -7.31 6.99 -2.04
N ARG A 465 -6.83 5.77 -1.77
CA ARG A 465 -7.14 4.53 -2.51
C ARG A 465 -8.61 4.27 -2.76
N ASN A 466 -9.46 4.58 -1.78
CA ASN A 466 -10.88 4.29 -1.81
C ASN A 466 -11.73 5.54 -1.51
N ALA A 467 -11.14 6.73 -1.45
CA ALA A 467 -11.89 7.93 -1.10
C ALA A 467 -11.30 9.20 -1.71
N LEU A 468 -12.18 10.15 -1.97
CA LEU A 468 -11.82 11.50 -2.38
C LEU A 468 -12.79 12.50 -1.75
N GLY A 469 -12.40 13.75 -1.65
CA GLY A 469 -13.27 14.75 -1.03
C GLY A 469 -12.72 16.15 -1.07
N PHE A 470 -13.57 17.07 -0.65
CA PHE A 470 -13.24 18.48 -0.56
C PHE A 470 -13.56 19.01 0.82
N HIS A 471 -12.76 19.97 1.27
CA HIS A 471 -13.05 20.85 2.38
C HIS A 471 -13.03 22.30 1.89
N VAL A 472 -14.16 22.98 2.02
CA VAL A 472 -14.35 24.38 1.60
C VAL A 472 -14.61 25.23 2.83
N GLY A 473 -13.92 26.36 2.95
CA GLY A 473 -14.10 27.33 4.03
C GLY A 473 -14.18 28.76 3.50
N PHE A 474 -15.09 29.55 4.05
CA PHE A 474 -15.37 30.94 3.63
C PHE A 474 -14.65 32.01 4.48
N SER A 475 -13.78 31.59 5.38
CA SER A 475 -13.03 32.45 6.27
C SER A 475 -11.80 31.72 6.77
N ASP A 476 -10.84 32.46 7.33
CA ASP A 476 -9.63 31.86 7.88
C ASP A 476 -9.96 30.87 9.01
N ILE A 477 -10.63 31.36 10.06
CA ILE A 477 -11.24 30.55 11.11
C ILE A 477 -12.67 30.20 10.69
N ALA A 478 -12.89 28.96 10.29
CA ALA A 478 -14.19 28.49 9.81
C ALA A 478 -14.63 27.21 10.52
N ARG A 479 -15.94 27.12 10.79
CA ARG A 479 -16.58 25.98 11.47
C ARG A 479 -17.53 25.24 10.53
N GLY A 480 -17.42 23.92 10.55
CA GLY A 480 -18.17 23.04 9.65
C GLY A 480 -18.12 21.58 10.08
N GLY A 481 -19.14 20.80 9.68
CA GLY A 481 -19.15 19.35 9.92
C GLY A 481 -18.58 18.54 8.74
N TRP A 482 -18.00 17.38 9.03
CA TRP A 482 -17.61 16.37 8.03
C TRP A 482 -18.78 15.46 7.68
N ARG A 483 -19.13 15.36 6.40
CA ARG A 483 -20.04 14.36 5.83
C ARG A 483 -19.30 13.32 4.99
N THR A 484 -19.54 12.04 5.24
CA THR A 484 -19.07 10.95 4.36
C THR A 484 -20.23 10.32 3.63
N VAL A 485 -20.16 10.29 2.30
CA VAL A 485 -21.08 9.57 1.43
C VAL A 485 -20.47 8.20 1.14
N VAL A 486 -21.10 7.14 1.62
CA VAL A 486 -20.63 5.76 1.42
C VAL A 486 -21.25 5.21 0.15
N THR A 487 -20.41 4.86 -0.81
CA THR A 487 -20.79 4.28 -2.11
C THR A 487 -20.45 2.79 -2.14
N ARG A 488 -21.33 1.96 -2.72
CA ARG A 488 -21.19 0.49 -2.72
C ARG A 488 -20.85 -0.06 -4.10
N THR A 489 -21.37 0.58 -5.14
CA THR A 489 -21.08 0.23 -6.54
C THR A 489 -20.19 1.29 -7.17
N TRP A 490 -19.70 1.01 -8.38
CA TRP A 490 -18.99 2.02 -9.16
C TRP A 490 -19.93 3.13 -9.64
N ASP A 491 -21.16 2.77 -10.04
CA ASP A 491 -22.20 3.73 -10.42
C ASP A 491 -22.52 4.72 -9.29
N ASP A 492 -22.53 4.26 -8.03
CA ASP A 492 -22.68 5.12 -6.86
C ASP A 492 -21.52 6.13 -6.75
N VAL A 493 -20.27 5.69 -7.02
CA VAL A 493 -19.08 6.55 -7.01
C VAL A 493 -19.19 7.63 -8.06
N VAL A 494 -19.52 7.26 -9.30
CA VAL A 494 -19.64 8.20 -10.42
C VAL A 494 -20.78 9.19 -10.16
N THR A 495 -21.96 8.70 -9.79
CA THR A 495 -23.14 9.56 -9.53
C THR A 495 -22.89 10.54 -8.39
N ALA A 496 -22.28 10.10 -7.29
CA ALA A 496 -21.93 11.00 -6.19
C ALA A 496 -20.77 11.94 -6.57
N GLY A 497 -19.82 11.46 -7.38
CA GLY A 497 -18.71 12.23 -7.93
C GLY A 497 -19.16 13.43 -8.76
N ASN A 498 -20.18 13.23 -9.60
CA ASN A 498 -20.77 14.25 -10.46
C ASN A 498 -21.19 15.50 -9.69
N THR A 499 -21.69 15.36 -8.46
CA THR A 499 -22.26 16.47 -7.69
C THR A 499 -21.40 16.89 -6.50
N LEU A 500 -20.29 16.20 -6.24
CA LEU A 500 -19.50 16.35 -5.01
C LEU A 500 -19.01 17.78 -4.78
N PHE A 501 -18.39 18.38 -5.79
CA PHE A 501 -17.78 19.71 -5.65
C PHE A 501 -18.84 20.79 -5.38
N ARG A 502 -19.91 20.78 -6.17
CA ARG A 502 -21.07 21.67 -5.97
C ARG A 502 -21.72 21.47 -4.61
N GLU A 503 -21.93 20.22 -4.18
CA GLU A 503 -22.53 19.91 -2.89
C GLU A 503 -21.71 20.52 -1.74
N VAL A 504 -20.40 20.28 -1.69
CA VAL A 504 -19.57 20.81 -0.61
C VAL A 504 -19.58 22.33 -0.59
N TYR A 505 -19.57 22.97 -1.75
CA TYR A 505 -19.52 24.42 -1.88
C TYR A 505 -20.81 25.03 -1.35
N VAL A 506 -21.96 24.55 -1.81
CA VAL A 506 -23.29 25.01 -1.38
C VAL A 506 -23.47 24.80 0.13
N LEU A 507 -23.04 23.66 0.66
CA LEU A 507 -23.14 23.37 2.10
C LEU A 507 -22.23 24.27 2.93
N ALA A 508 -21.00 24.54 2.49
CA ALA A 508 -20.07 25.43 3.18
C ALA A 508 -20.59 26.88 3.18
N HIS A 509 -21.11 27.35 2.05
CA HIS A 509 -21.71 28.68 1.93
C HIS A 509 -22.97 28.83 2.79
N THR A 510 -23.82 27.81 2.82
CA THR A 510 -24.98 27.77 3.72
C THR A 510 -24.54 27.81 5.19
N GLN A 511 -23.47 27.11 5.54
CA GLN A 511 -22.90 27.17 6.89
C GLN A 511 -22.34 28.57 7.20
N HIS A 512 -21.82 29.28 6.21
CA HIS A 512 -21.29 30.64 6.38
C HIS A 512 -22.39 31.61 6.79
N PHE A 513 -23.54 31.59 6.10
CA PHE A 513 -24.69 32.41 6.50
C PHE A 513 -25.29 32.03 7.85
N LYS A 514 -25.25 30.75 8.23
CA LYS A 514 -25.69 30.33 9.57
C LYS A 514 -24.78 30.86 10.68
N ASN A 515 -23.50 31.07 10.38
CA ASN A 515 -22.51 31.55 11.32
C ASN A 515 -22.35 33.08 11.32
N LYS A 516 -23.19 33.83 10.60
CA LYS A 516 -23.10 35.30 10.49
C LYS A 516 -23.10 36.05 11.83
N ASP A 517 -23.62 35.42 12.89
CA ASP A 517 -23.76 35.99 14.24
C ASP A 517 -22.66 35.50 15.21
N ILE A 518 -21.62 34.81 14.72
CA ILE A 518 -20.45 34.36 15.51
C ILE A 518 -19.13 34.76 14.82
N TYR A 519 -17.99 34.62 15.51
CA TYR A 519 -16.69 35.07 15.02
C TYR A 519 -16.11 34.18 13.91
N GLU A 520 -16.51 32.91 13.85
CA GLU A 520 -16.05 31.96 12.84
C GLU A 520 -16.97 31.94 11.61
N GLY A 521 -16.42 31.97 10.39
CA GLY A 521 -17.24 31.75 9.20
C GLY A 521 -17.60 30.28 8.99
N GLY A 522 -18.27 29.97 7.88
CA GLY A 522 -18.70 28.62 7.55
C GLY A 522 -17.66 27.78 6.80
N SER A 523 -17.62 26.50 7.12
CA SER A 523 -16.94 25.48 6.31
C SER A 523 -17.77 24.21 6.15
N LYS A 524 -17.36 23.35 5.23
CA LYS A 524 -17.88 21.99 5.10
C LYS A 524 -16.82 21.08 4.52
N MET A 525 -16.79 19.84 5.00
CA MET A 525 -16.06 18.75 4.36
C MET A 525 -17.06 17.69 3.88
N VAL A 526 -16.96 17.31 2.61
CA VAL A 526 -17.71 16.19 2.03
C VAL A 526 -16.73 15.22 1.36
N THR A 527 -16.84 13.95 1.71
CA THR A 527 -15.97 12.89 1.18
C THR A 527 -16.79 11.73 0.64
N LEU A 528 -16.40 11.22 -0.51
CA LEU A 528 -16.90 9.95 -1.05
C LEU A 528 -16.01 8.82 -0.55
N LEU A 529 -16.61 7.77 0.00
CA LEU A 529 -15.93 6.53 0.38
C LEU A 529 -16.48 5.39 -0.48
N TYR A 530 -15.63 4.85 -1.35
CA TYR A 530 -15.90 3.62 -2.06
C TYR A 530 -15.67 2.42 -1.14
N ALA A 531 -16.76 1.75 -0.78
CA ALA A 531 -16.76 0.60 0.11
C ALA A 531 -17.47 -0.60 -0.54
N PRO A 532 -16.93 -1.17 -1.64
CA PRO A 532 -17.56 -2.29 -2.34
C PRO A 532 -17.66 -3.51 -1.44
N ALA A 533 -18.79 -4.21 -1.55
CA ALA A 533 -19.05 -5.50 -0.91
C ALA A 533 -18.55 -5.57 0.55
N THR A 534 -19.02 -4.63 1.38
CA THR A 534 -18.70 -4.61 2.81
C THR A 534 -19.82 -5.34 3.58
N PRO A 535 -19.70 -6.67 3.84
CA PRO A 535 -20.83 -7.48 4.31
C PRO A 535 -21.25 -7.15 5.74
N THR A 536 -20.37 -6.52 6.52
CA THR A 536 -20.60 -6.24 7.93
C THR A 536 -20.39 -4.77 8.24
N ARG A 537 -21.10 -4.28 9.26
CA ARG A 537 -20.94 -2.92 9.78
C ARG A 537 -19.50 -2.65 10.23
N GLN A 538 -18.85 -3.65 10.81
CA GLN A 538 -17.47 -3.56 11.30
C GLN A 538 -16.46 -3.25 10.20
N LEU A 539 -16.52 -3.93 9.05
CA LEU A 539 -15.62 -3.66 7.93
C LEU A 539 -15.86 -2.25 7.37
N LEU A 540 -17.11 -1.76 7.40
CA LEU A 540 -17.42 -0.39 7.00
C LEU A 540 -16.82 0.61 7.97
N ASP A 541 -16.96 0.38 9.28
CA ASP A 541 -16.39 1.23 10.31
C ASP A 541 -14.84 1.26 10.22
N GLN A 542 -14.19 0.15 9.86
CA GLN A 542 -12.75 0.10 9.61
C GLN A 542 -12.34 0.97 8.41
N ARG A 543 -13.06 0.87 7.29
CA ARG A 543 -12.82 1.71 6.10
C ARG A 543 -13.05 3.19 6.39
N LEU A 544 -14.12 3.51 7.12
CA LEU A 544 -14.41 4.87 7.58
C LEU A 544 -13.29 5.41 8.46
N TYR A 545 -12.85 4.64 9.46
CA TYR A 545 -11.76 5.01 10.34
C TYR A 545 -10.46 5.26 9.58
N GLN A 546 -10.11 4.40 8.61
CA GLN A 546 -8.92 4.58 7.78
C GLN A 546 -8.97 5.87 6.98
N VAL A 547 -10.09 6.17 6.30
CA VAL A 547 -10.24 7.43 5.56
C VAL A 547 -10.19 8.62 6.49
N GLN A 548 -10.82 8.53 7.66
CA GLN A 548 -10.81 9.58 8.66
C GLN A 548 -9.40 9.89 9.15
N LEU A 549 -8.64 8.85 9.51
CA LEU A 549 -7.24 8.97 9.90
C LEU A 549 -6.39 9.54 8.76
N ALA A 550 -6.55 9.02 7.54
CA ALA A 550 -5.76 9.42 6.38
C ALA A 550 -5.97 10.90 6.02
N PHE A 551 -7.22 11.36 5.94
CA PHE A 551 -7.53 12.74 5.61
C PHE A 551 -7.24 13.70 6.76
N THR A 552 -7.38 13.27 8.02
CA THR A 552 -6.97 14.09 9.17
C THR A 552 -5.46 14.30 9.17
N ASN A 553 -4.66 13.25 8.99
CA ASN A 553 -3.20 13.38 8.91
C ASN A 553 -2.80 14.25 7.71
N ALA A 554 -3.38 14.02 6.53
CA ALA A 554 -3.09 14.82 5.35
C ALA A 554 -3.52 16.29 5.49
N PHE A 555 -4.59 16.58 6.24
CA PHE A 555 -4.95 17.94 6.62
C PHE A 555 -3.88 18.52 7.56
N LEU A 556 -3.50 17.82 8.63
CA LEU A 556 -2.49 18.30 9.57
C LEU A 556 -1.12 18.55 8.91
N ASP A 557 -0.73 17.75 7.92
CA ASP A 557 0.48 17.97 7.13
C ASP A 557 0.51 19.38 6.47
N LEU A 558 -0.64 19.92 6.08
CA LEU A 558 -0.74 21.22 5.40
C LEU A 558 -0.98 22.40 6.35
N PHE A 559 -1.68 22.18 7.46
CA PHE A 559 -2.20 23.24 8.32
C PHE A 559 -1.43 23.40 9.64
N VAL A 560 -0.60 22.44 10.03
CA VAL A 560 0.28 22.62 11.18
C VAL A 560 1.53 23.39 10.73
N THR A 561 1.70 24.59 11.28
CA THR A 561 2.80 25.48 10.97
C THR A 561 3.70 25.76 12.16
N GLU A 562 4.95 26.12 11.87
CA GLU A 562 5.94 26.59 12.83
C GLU A 562 6.60 27.84 12.23
N ASN A 563 6.53 28.98 12.95
CA ASN A 563 7.02 30.28 12.48
C ASN A 563 6.44 30.72 11.12
N GLY A 564 5.15 30.51 10.89
CA GLY A 564 4.44 30.94 9.67
C GLY A 564 4.70 30.07 8.42
N LYS A 565 5.33 28.90 8.58
CA LYS A 565 5.58 27.93 7.50
C LYS A 565 5.10 26.54 7.89
N ALA A 566 4.72 25.72 6.91
CA ALA A 566 4.44 24.30 7.15
C ALA A 566 5.52 23.63 8.01
N LYS A 567 5.08 22.90 9.05
CA LYS A 567 5.99 22.27 10.03
C LYS A 567 6.87 21.19 9.40
N ASP A 568 6.34 20.44 8.43
CA ASP A 568 7.12 19.44 7.71
C ASP A 568 7.93 20.11 6.58
N PRO A 569 9.27 20.03 6.58
CA PRO A 569 10.11 20.70 5.57
C PRO A 569 9.93 20.14 4.15
N ARG A 570 9.24 19.00 3.99
CA ARG A 570 8.91 18.42 2.69
C ARG A 570 7.66 19.05 2.07
N VAL A 571 6.91 19.84 2.82
CA VAL A 571 5.79 20.63 2.32
C VAL A 571 6.32 21.99 1.86
N VAL A 572 6.38 22.19 0.54
CA VAL A 572 6.66 23.51 -0.03
C VAL A 572 5.45 24.41 0.20
N ASP A 573 5.66 25.53 0.90
CA ASP A 573 4.61 26.45 1.31
C ASP A 573 4.63 27.74 0.47
N TYR A 574 3.69 27.84 -0.48
CA TYR A 574 3.45 29.07 -1.26
C TYR A 574 2.36 29.96 -0.65
N TYR A 575 1.72 29.53 0.44
CA TYR A 575 0.73 30.35 1.12
C TYR A 575 1.43 31.39 2.00
N GLY A 576 2.30 30.94 2.91
CA GLY A 576 2.94 31.78 3.93
C GLY A 576 1.92 32.31 4.93
N GLU A 577 2.01 31.90 6.20
CA GLU A 577 1.11 32.34 7.28
C GLU A 577 1.55 33.64 7.95
#